data_AF-A0A3A4K4M7-F1
#
_entry.id   AF-A0A3A4K4M7-F1
#
_cell.length_a   1.000
_cell.length_b   1.000
_cell.length_c   1.000
_cell.angle_alpha   90.00
_cell.angle_beta   90.00
_cell.angle_gamma   90.00
#
_symmetry.space_group_name_H-M   'P 1'
#
loop_
_entity.id
_entity.type
_entity.pdbx_description
1 polymer ?
#
loop_
_entity_poly.entity_id
_entity_poly.type
_entity_poly.pdbx_seq_one_letter_code
_entity_poly.pdbx_strand_id
1 'polypeptide(L)'
;MKITMKTLSGNLFAEDPASYGVDGPASVAKYRDLLEQELLAAYPEAAVYLSVEDASGAPPAPRVELDVELDDVDAQEVADNCLAIAESMFVGAQWVVALPATTAS
;
A
#
# COMPACT_ATOMS: atom_id res chain seq x y z
N MET A 1 -10.49 -2.48 17.82
CA MET A 1 -9.41 -3.00 16.94
C MET A 1 -8.86 -1.84 16.13
N LYS A 2 -7.54 -1.64 16.13
CA LYS A 2 -6.87 -0.58 15.37
C LYS A 2 -5.85 -1.23 14.44
N ILE A 3 -5.97 -1.00 13.14
CA ILE A 3 -4.99 -1.50 12.17
C ILE A 3 -4.15 -0.31 11.75
N THR A 4 -2.87 -0.30 12.15
CA THR A 4 -1.90 0.68 11.65
C THR A 4 -1.03 -0.01 10.59
N MET A 5 -0.89 0.59 9.42
CA MET A 5 0.01 0.06 8.39
C MET A 5 0.96 1.13 7.90
N LYS A 6 2.18 0.70 7.58
CA LYS A 6 3.24 1.56 7.06
C LYS A 6 3.78 0.97 5.77
N THR A 7 3.34 1.48 4.62
CA THR A 7 3.89 1.04 3.35
C THR A 7 5.08 1.88 2.90
N LEU A 8 6.06 1.20 2.30
CA LEU A 8 7.28 1.81 1.77
C LEU A 8 7.12 2.04 0.27
N SER A 9 7.10 3.31 -0.16
CA SER A 9 6.82 3.71 -1.55
C SER A 9 7.83 3.16 -2.56
N GLY A 10 9.09 3.00 -2.15
CA GLY A 10 10.21 2.58 -3.00
C GLY A 10 10.07 1.17 -3.59
N ASN A 11 9.11 0.39 -3.10
CA ASN A 11 8.78 -0.93 -3.60
C ASN A 11 7.51 -0.97 -4.45
N LEU A 12 6.68 0.08 -4.43
CA LEU A 12 5.50 0.19 -5.30
C LEU A 12 5.95 0.23 -6.76
N PHE A 13 6.95 1.04 -7.05
CA PHE A 13 7.51 1.17 -8.39
C PHE A 13 8.83 0.42 -8.43
N ALA A 14 8.85 -0.76 -9.06
CA ALA A 14 10.06 -1.58 -9.19
C ALA A 14 11.23 -0.83 -9.88
N GLU A 15 10.92 0.24 -10.60
CA GLU A 15 11.81 1.16 -11.30
C GLU A 15 11.26 2.59 -11.18
N ASP A 16 12.06 3.60 -11.57
CA ASP A 16 11.65 5.01 -11.51
C ASP A 16 10.30 5.22 -12.23
N PRO A 17 9.20 5.54 -11.51
CA PRO A 17 7.87 5.68 -12.10
C PRO A 17 7.82 6.74 -13.20
N ALA A 18 8.68 7.76 -13.13
CA ALA A 18 8.77 8.79 -14.17
C ALA A 18 9.19 8.22 -15.53
N SER A 19 10.00 7.16 -15.55
CA SER A 19 10.47 6.52 -16.80
C SER A 19 9.35 5.78 -17.56
N TYR A 20 8.28 5.41 -16.85
CA TYR A 20 7.09 4.75 -17.41
C TYR A 20 5.91 5.70 -17.56
N GLY A 21 6.12 6.99 -17.32
CA GLY A 21 5.04 7.97 -17.29
C GLY A 21 3.99 7.63 -16.22
N VAL A 22 4.40 7.11 -15.07
CA VAL A 22 3.53 6.79 -13.95
C VAL A 22 3.58 7.92 -12.93
N ASP A 23 2.41 8.35 -12.45
CA ASP A 23 2.33 9.31 -11.36
C ASP A 23 2.51 8.58 -10.03
N GLY A 24 3.73 8.64 -9.47
CA GLY A 24 4.08 8.00 -8.21
C GLY A 24 3.16 8.41 -7.06
N PRO A 25 3.07 9.71 -6.72
CA PRO A 25 2.17 10.21 -5.68
C PRO A 25 0.69 9.81 -5.86
N ALA A 26 0.13 9.92 -7.06
CA ALA A 26 -1.26 9.55 -7.30
C ALA A 26 -1.49 8.05 -7.17
N SER A 27 -0.54 7.23 -7.63
CA SER A 27 -0.59 5.76 -7.49
C SER A 27 -0.46 5.33 -6.03
N VAL A 28 0.38 6.00 -5.24
CA VAL A 28 0.48 5.79 -3.78
C VAL A 28 -0.84 6.12 -3.07
N ALA A 29 -1.44 7.27 -3.38
CA ALA A 29 -2.73 7.67 -2.82
C ALA A 29 -3.83 6.66 -3.17
N LYS A 30 -3.89 6.23 -4.45
CA LYS A 30 -4.84 5.22 -4.91
C LYS A 30 -4.64 3.86 -4.25
N TYR A 31 -3.38 3.42 -4.09
CA TYR A 31 -3.07 2.19 -3.37
C TYR A 31 -3.59 2.23 -1.94
N ARG A 32 -3.34 3.35 -1.22
CA ARG A 32 -3.82 3.53 0.15
C ARG A 32 -5.35 3.47 0.22
N ASP A 33 -6.05 4.19 -0.64
CA ASP A 33 -7.52 4.26 -0.60
C ASP A 33 -8.17 2.91 -0.92
N LEU A 34 -7.60 2.14 -1.87
CA LEU A 34 -8.07 0.79 -2.17
C LEU A 34 -7.77 -0.19 -1.03
N LEU A 35 -6.58 -0.11 -0.43
CA LEU A 35 -6.19 -0.97 0.68
C LEU A 35 -7.07 -0.70 1.91
N GLU A 36 -7.39 0.56 2.20
CA GLU A 36 -8.33 0.92 3.26
C GLU A 36 -9.70 0.29 3.03
N GLN A 37 -10.21 0.32 1.79
CA GLN A 37 -11.50 -0.30 1.45
C GLN A 37 -11.49 -1.82 1.63
N GLU A 38 -10.45 -2.51 1.16
CA GLU A 38 -10.32 -3.96 1.32
C GLU A 38 -10.20 -4.35 2.81
N LEU A 39 -9.45 -3.58 3.60
CA LEU A 39 -9.32 -3.82 5.04
C LEU A 39 -10.62 -3.56 5.78
N LEU A 40 -11.36 -2.51 5.46
CA LEU A 40 -12.68 -2.24 6.05
C LEU A 40 -13.74 -3.26 5.60
N ALA A 41 -13.58 -3.86 4.41
CA ALA A 41 -14.45 -4.95 3.97
C ALA A 41 -14.17 -6.25 4.75
N ALA A 42 -12.91 -6.55 5.04
CA ALA A 42 -12.50 -7.70 5.84
C ALA A 42 -12.76 -7.49 7.34
N TYR A 43 -12.61 -6.25 7.83
CA TYR A 43 -12.68 -5.86 9.23
C TYR A 43 -13.52 -4.57 9.41
N PRO A 44 -14.85 -4.66 9.27
CA PRO A 44 -15.73 -3.49 9.27
C PRO A 44 -15.77 -2.72 10.59
N GLU A 45 -15.45 -3.37 11.71
CA GLU A 45 -15.33 -2.74 13.03
C GLU A 45 -13.92 -2.19 13.36
N ALA A 46 -12.92 -2.35 12.47
CA ALA A 46 -11.58 -1.85 12.71
C ALA A 46 -11.46 -0.34 12.39
N ALA A 47 -10.74 0.39 13.24
CA ALA A 47 -10.24 1.71 12.88
C ALA A 47 -8.94 1.54 12.09
N VAL A 48 -8.97 1.88 10.80
CA VAL A 48 -7.83 1.71 9.88
C VAL A 48 -7.04 3.01 9.76
N TYR A 49 -5.72 2.94 9.96
CA TYR A 49 -4.78 4.06 9.84
C TYR A 49 -3.64 3.65 8.93
N LEU A 50 -3.61 4.20 7.71
CA LEU A 50 -2.57 3.90 6.73
C LEU A 50 -1.61 5.08 6.58
N SER A 51 -0.32 4.84 6.79
CA SER A 51 0.76 5.77 6.46
C SER A 51 1.60 5.19 5.32
N VAL A 52 2.09 6.07 4.45
CA VAL A 52 3.06 5.71 3.42
C VAL A 52 4.30 6.55 3.66
N GLU A 53 5.43 5.89 3.87
CA GLU A 53 6.73 6.55 4.00
C GLU A 53 7.55 6.38 2.73
N ASP A 54 8.35 7.40 2.42
CA ASP A 54 9.30 7.32 1.32
C ASP A 54 10.51 6.47 1.73
N ALA A 55 10.69 5.34 1.05
CA ALA A 55 11.81 4.43 1.29
C ALA A 55 12.95 4.62 0.28
N SER A 56 12.94 5.73 -0.46
CA SER A 56 13.97 6.04 -1.45
C SER A 56 15.38 5.93 -0.84
N GLY A 57 16.20 5.01 -1.38
CA GLY A 57 17.60 4.82 -0.98
C GLY A 57 17.86 3.86 0.20
N ALA A 58 16.84 3.23 0.79
CA ALA A 58 17.05 2.11 1.71
C ALA A 58 17.36 0.81 0.95
N PRO A 59 18.14 -0.14 1.51
CA PRO A 59 18.26 -1.50 0.95
C PRO A 59 16.87 -2.12 0.79
N PRO A 60 16.66 -3.12 -0.10
CA PRO A 60 15.33 -3.62 -0.43
C PRO A 60 14.64 -4.19 0.82
N ALA A 61 13.84 -3.35 1.46
CA ALA A 61 12.97 -3.71 2.57
C ALA A 61 11.79 -4.53 2.02
N PRO A 62 11.07 -5.29 2.86
CA PRO A 62 9.77 -5.83 2.48
C PRO A 62 8.87 -4.74 1.87
N ARG A 63 8.04 -5.12 0.90
CA ARG A 63 7.22 -4.18 0.10
C ARG A 63 6.21 -3.42 0.96
N VAL A 64 5.82 -4.00 2.08
CA VAL A 64 4.82 -3.50 3.03
C VAL A 64 5.34 -3.79 4.43
N GLU A 65 5.39 -2.78 5.30
CA GLU A 65 5.54 -2.97 6.74
C GLU A 65 4.18 -2.80 7.42
N LEU A 66 3.91 -3.64 8.41
CA LEU A 66 2.62 -3.69 9.06
C LEU A 66 2.83 -3.62 10.56
N ASP A 67 2.14 -2.71 11.24
CA ASP A 67 2.20 -2.55 12.69
C ASP A 67 0.79 -2.61 13.27
N VAL A 68 0.31 -3.84 13.55
CA VAL A 68 -1.06 -4.05 13.99
C VAL A 68 -1.15 -3.96 15.51
N GLU A 69 -1.84 -2.94 16.01
CA GLU A 69 -2.14 -2.76 17.43
C GLU A 69 -3.55 -3.28 17.76
N LEU A 70 -3.65 -4.50 18.31
CA LEU A 70 -4.93 -5.07 18.76
C LEU A 70 -5.07 -5.08 20.28
N ASP A 71 -6.27 -4.76 20.77
CA ASP A 71 -6.59 -4.78 22.20
C ASP A 71 -7.04 -6.15 22.73
N ASP A 72 -7.50 -7.10 21.89
CA ASP A 72 -8.20 -8.32 22.38
C ASP A 72 -8.28 -9.54 21.41
N VAL A 73 -7.63 -9.50 20.25
CA VAL A 73 -7.64 -10.58 19.24
C VAL A 73 -6.21 -11.03 18.95
N ASP A 74 -6.03 -12.21 18.37
CA ASP A 74 -4.71 -12.72 17.96
C ASP A 74 -4.08 -11.78 16.91
N ALA A 75 -3.29 -10.82 17.37
CA ALA A 75 -2.71 -9.74 16.56
C ALA A 75 -1.87 -10.26 15.40
N GLN A 76 -1.29 -11.45 15.56
CA GLN A 76 -0.50 -12.10 14.53
C GLN A 76 -1.36 -12.59 13.36
N GLU A 77 -2.52 -13.23 13.61
CA GLU A 77 -3.38 -13.72 12.53
C GLU A 77 -3.97 -12.56 11.72
N VAL A 78 -4.37 -11.49 12.40
CA VAL A 78 -4.86 -10.26 11.74
C VAL A 78 -3.73 -9.60 10.96
N ALA A 79 -2.51 -9.55 11.52
CA ALA A 79 -1.36 -9.03 10.81
C ALA A 79 -1.05 -9.83 9.54
N ASP A 80 -1.01 -11.15 9.63
CA ASP A 80 -0.75 -12.03 8.50
C ASP A 80 -1.81 -11.86 7.40
N ASN A 81 -3.09 -11.75 7.78
CA ASN A 81 -4.17 -11.55 6.81
C ASN A 81 -4.14 -10.15 6.16
N CYS A 82 -3.85 -9.10 6.93
CA CYS A 82 -3.69 -7.75 6.39
C CYS A 82 -2.51 -7.68 5.40
N LEU A 83 -1.41 -8.37 5.69
CA LEU A 83 -0.27 -8.49 4.78
C LEU A 83 -0.68 -9.22 3.49
N ALA A 84 -1.43 -10.33 3.60
CA ALA A 84 -1.90 -11.09 2.44
C ALA A 84 -2.82 -10.27 1.51
N ILE A 85 -3.68 -9.41 2.06
CA ILE A 85 -4.51 -8.46 1.29
C ILE A 85 -3.60 -7.47 0.54
N ALA A 86 -2.67 -6.85 1.25
CA ALA A 86 -1.75 -5.86 0.70
C ALA A 86 -0.86 -6.43 -0.43
N GLU A 87 -0.38 -7.67 -0.27
CA GLU A 87 0.40 -8.39 -1.28
C GLU A 87 -0.42 -8.78 -2.51
N SER A 88 -1.67 -9.22 -2.32
CA SER A 88 -2.56 -9.61 -3.43
C SER A 88 -2.85 -8.43 -4.36
N MET A 89 -3.08 -7.24 -3.80
CA MET A 89 -3.23 -6.00 -4.57
C MET A 89 -1.97 -5.64 -5.35
N PHE A 90 -0.79 -5.92 -4.79
CA PHE A 90 0.49 -5.67 -5.44
C PHE A 90 0.67 -6.57 -6.67
N VAL A 91 0.47 -7.88 -6.52
CA VAL A 91 0.58 -8.85 -7.63
C VAL A 91 -0.40 -8.53 -8.76
N GLY A 92 -1.60 -8.06 -8.43
CA GLY A 92 -2.60 -7.64 -9.41
C GLY A 92 -2.35 -6.30 -10.08
N ALA A 93 -1.37 -5.50 -9.62
CA ALA A 93 -1.06 -4.15 -10.11
C ALA A 93 -2.30 -3.22 -10.24
N GLN A 94 -3.34 -3.43 -9.44
CA GLN A 94 -4.66 -2.79 -9.61
C GLN A 94 -4.67 -1.27 -9.33
N TRP A 95 -3.54 -0.75 -8.83
CA TRP A 95 -3.39 0.59 -8.29
C TRP A 95 -2.53 1.53 -9.17
N VAL A 96 -1.90 1.04 -10.25
CA VAL A 96 -1.01 1.84 -11.12
C VAL A 96 -1.78 2.94 -11.86
N VAL A 97 -1.24 4.17 -11.88
CA VAL A 97 -1.80 5.32 -12.61
C VAL A 97 -0.82 5.78 -13.69
N ALA A 98 -1.20 5.60 -14.96
CA ALA A 98 -0.48 6.19 -16.08
C ALA A 98 -0.82 7.68 -16.23
N LEU A 99 0.19 8.51 -16.47
CA LEU A 99 0.03 9.89 -16.89
C LEU A 99 -0.63 9.91 -18.27
N PRO A 100 -1.52 10.87 -18.55
CA PRO A 100 -2.02 11.06 -19.90
C PRO A 100 -0.85 11.27 -20.84
N ALA A 101 -0.81 10.53 -21.96
CA ALA A 101 0.21 10.66 -22.98
C ALA A 101 0.30 12.14 -23.36
N THR A 102 1.41 12.78 -23.00
CA THR A 102 1.62 14.19 -23.33
C THR A 102 1.73 14.24 -24.85
N THR A 103 0.70 14.73 -25.52
CA THR A 103 0.81 15.12 -26.93
C THR A 103 1.84 16.24 -26.99
N ALA A 104 3.07 15.88 -27.32
CA ALA A 104 4.12 16.82 -27.68
C ALA A 104 3.57 17.70 -28.81
N SER A 105 3.49 19.01 -28.54
CA SER A 105 3.15 20.02 -29.55
C SER A 105 4.28 20.23 -30.52
#